data_AF-A0A2E0H2N0-F1
#
_entry.id   AF-A0A2E0H2N0-F1
#
_cell.length_a   1.000
_cell.length_b   1.000
_cell.length_c   1.000
_cell.angle_alpha   90.00
_cell.angle_beta   90.00
_cell.angle_gamma   90.00
#
_symmetry.space_group_name_H-M   'P 1'
#
loop_
_entity.id
_entity.type
_entity.pdbx_description
1 polymer ?
#
loop_
_entity_poly.entity_id
_entity_poly.type
_entity_poly.pdbx_seq_one_letter_code
_entity_poly.pdbx_strand_id
1 'polypeptide(L)'
;MFYDTSHYRKSLEPVRDDRTHALVNILPRESKRLISKGVLAMPEVKRVLEKGWFVVSRGITPSYILEELTEQEFDTANCTAGIITEGRMASVLEEDRLGPWVFRDGQLDETPAPQALSEFTAYDVSIKGANAVDPEGNIGVFAADKAGGTVGGIWPTLTARGAHWVAPVSLERLIPSVIEAAKHCGNHLWDYTMGQSAGFMPVVNAQVITEIQSLELLTGVTATHIGSGGVAGSEGAVMLALEGDRETVLEAFELVESIKGEPQFESPRLVPYVREPETSPAHR
;
A
#
# COMPACT_ATOMS: atom_id res chain seq x y z
N MET A 1 3.38 1.90 12.08
CA MET A 1 2.20 2.29 12.89
C MET A 1 1.04 2.66 11.97
N PHE A 2 -0.21 2.40 12.36
CA PHE A 2 -1.36 2.96 11.64
C PHE A 2 -1.34 4.50 11.70
N TYR A 3 -1.74 5.14 10.61
CA TYR A 3 -1.91 6.59 10.59
C TYR A 3 -3.03 6.97 11.58
N ASP A 4 -2.74 7.92 12.46
CA ASP A 4 -3.71 8.34 13.47
C ASP A 4 -4.80 9.20 12.84
N THR A 5 -6.01 8.65 12.86
CA THR A 5 -7.22 9.25 12.30
C THR A 5 -8.23 9.63 13.38
N SER A 6 -7.86 9.53 14.65
CA SER A 6 -8.75 9.80 15.78
C SER A 6 -9.38 11.19 15.76
N HIS A 7 -8.67 12.20 15.25
CA HIS A 7 -9.16 13.57 15.13
C HIS A 7 -10.03 13.85 13.90
N TYR A 8 -10.12 12.92 12.95
CA TYR A 8 -11.03 13.04 11.80
C TYR A 8 -12.38 12.37 12.04
N ARG A 9 -12.45 11.44 12.99
CA ARG A 9 -13.70 10.76 13.34
C ARG A 9 -14.71 11.73 13.95
N LYS A 10 -15.95 11.69 13.45
CA LYS A 10 -17.08 12.36 14.08
C LYS A 10 -17.48 11.61 15.36
N SER A 11 -18.10 12.34 16.28
CA SER A 11 -18.52 11.78 17.56
C SER A 11 -19.59 10.69 17.34
N LEU A 12 -19.51 9.62 18.12
CA LEU A 12 -20.51 8.57 18.12
C LEU A 12 -21.52 8.80 19.23
N GLU A 13 -22.79 8.47 18.95
CA GLU A 13 -23.79 8.35 20.02
C GLU A 13 -23.32 7.32 21.07
N PRO A 14 -23.49 7.60 22.38
CA PRO A 14 -22.97 6.72 23.42
C PRO A 14 -23.58 5.31 23.37
N VAL A 15 -24.88 5.23 23.06
CA VAL A 15 -25.61 3.97 22.93
C VAL A 15 -25.45 3.47 21.51
N ARG A 16 -24.92 2.26 21.36
CA ARG A 16 -24.69 1.63 20.04
C ARG A 16 -25.97 1.56 19.21
N ASP A 17 -27.09 1.28 19.85
CA ASP A 17 -28.38 1.07 19.17
C ASP A 17 -28.99 2.37 18.63
N ASP A 18 -28.47 3.54 19.06
CA ASP A 18 -28.87 4.87 18.56
C ASP A 18 -28.00 5.34 17.38
N ARG A 19 -26.98 4.56 16.99
CA ARG A 19 -26.12 4.85 15.83
C ARG A 19 -26.73 4.32 14.55
N THR A 20 -26.31 4.89 13.42
CA THR A 20 -26.50 4.25 12.11
C THR A 20 -25.36 3.25 11.88
N HIS A 21 -25.69 2.10 11.30
CA HIS A 21 -24.75 1.00 11.03
C HIS A 21 -24.82 0.62 9.55
N ALA A 22 -23.66 0.40 8.93
CA ALA A 22 -23.59 -0.17 7.59
C ALA A 22 -22.54 -1.28 7.52
N LEU A 23 -22.76 -2.25 6.63
CA LEU A 23 -21.80 -3.27 6.26
C LEU A 23 -21.36 -2.98 4.82
N VAL A 24 -20.05 -2.86 4.62
CA VAL A 24 -19.48 -2.76 3.28
C VAL A 24 -18.55 -3.94 2.98
N ASN A 25 -18.51 -4.32 1.71
CA ASN A 25 -17.60 -5.33 1.18
C ASN A 25 -16.81 -4.72 0.02
N ILE A 26 -15.49 -4.75 0.13
CA ILE A 26 -14.56 -4.05 -0.76
C ILE A 26 -13.58 -5.08 -1.34
N LEU A 27 -13.51 -5.16 -2.67
CA LEU A 27 -12.58 -6.05 -3.37
C LEU A 27 -11.17 -5.44 -3.40
N PRO A 28 -10.11 -6.25 -3.57
CA PRO A 28 -8.74 -5.76 -3.50
C PRO A 28 -8.41 -4.58 -4.43
N ARG A 29 -9.02 -4.52 -5.60
CA ARG A 29 -8.85 -3.42 -6.57
C ARG A 29 -9.60 -2.16 -6.16
N GLU A 30 -10.81 -2.31 -5.63
CA GLU A 30 -11.62 -1.22 -5.08
C GLU A 30 -10.92 -0.63 -3.83
N SER A 31 -10.35 -1.48 -2.97
CA SER A 31 -9.52 -1.05 -1.83
C SER A 31 -8.35 -0.17 -2.27
N LYS A 32 -7.69 -0.49 -3.39
CA LYS A 32 -6.56 0.32 -3.89
C LYS A 32 -7.02 1.71 -4.35
N ARG A 33 -8.19 1.81 -4.98
CA ARG A 33 -8.82 3.08 -5.34
C ARG A 33 -9.16 3.90 -4.08
N LEU A 34 -9.82 3.29 -3.10
CA LEU A 34 -10.15 3.92 -1.82
C LEU A 34 -8.91 4.41 -1.08
N ILE A 35 -7.91 3.54 -0.92
CA ILE A 35 -6.67 3.86 -0.21
C ILE A 35 -5.90 4.97 -0.91
N SER A 36 -5.92 5.01 -2.25
CA SER A 36 -5.28 6.09 -3.01
C SER A 36 -5.92 7.45 -2.73
N LYS A 37 -7.26 7.52 -2.69
CA LYS A 37 -7.99 8.73 -2.27
C LYS A 37 -7.64 9.11 -0.84
N GLY A 38 -7.56 8.13 0.07
CA GLY A 38 -7.13 8.32 1.45
C GLY A 38 -5.71 8.92 1.56
N VAL A 39 -4.75 8.39 0.80
CA VAL A 39 -3.36 8.89 0.77
C VAL A 39 -3.32 10.35 0.34
N LEU A 40 -4.02 10.72 -0.74
CA LEU A 40 -4.04 12.10 -1.23
C LEU A 40 -4.80 13.06 -0.28
N ALA A 41 -5.66 12.53 0.59
CA ALA A 41 -6.33 13.33 1.62
C ALA A 41 -5.42 13.69 2.80
N MET A 42 -4.31 12.98 3.00
CA MET A 42 -3.39 13.18 4.12
C MET A 42 -2.76 14.59 4.10
N PRO A 43 -2.72 15.32 5.23
CA PRO A 43 -2.07 16.62 5.34
C PRO A 43 -0.61 16.64 4.87
N GLU A 44 0.18 15.61 5.21
CA GLU A 44 1.58 15.54 4.83
C GLU A 44 1.78 15.37 3.33
N VAL A 45 0.87 14.63 2.68
CA VAL A 45 0.85 14.44 1.22
C VAL A 45 0.43 15.73 0.51
N LYS A 46 -0.63 16.40 0.99
CA LYS A 46 -1.03 17.72 0.46
C LYS A 46 0.11 18.75 0.57
N ARG A 47 0.75 18.80 1.75
CA ARG A 47 1.84 19.74 2.03
C ARG A 47 3.06 19.51 1.14
N VAL A 48 3.48 18.26 0.94
CA VAL A 48 4.66 17.97 0.10
C VAL A 48 4.38 18.24 -1.38
N LEU A 49 3.12 18.07 -1.83
CA LEU A 49 2.69 18.40 -3.18
C LEU A 49 2.63 19.93 -3.41
N GLU A 50 2.43 20.75 -2.37
CA GLU A 50 2.62 22.20 -2.48
C GLU A 50 4.11 22.58 -2.52
N LYS A 51 4.92 21.94 -1.67
CA LYS A 51 6.35 22.22 -1.58
C LYS A 51 7.13 21.05 -0.98
N GLY A 52 8.02 20.48 -1.77
CA GLY A 52 8.91 19.39 -1.35
C GLY A 52 9.13 18.33 -2.41
N TRP A 53 9.75 17.24 -1.98
CA TRP A 53 9.99 16.05 -2.76
C TRP A 53 8.96 14.97 -2.43
N PHE A 54 8.24 14.52 -3.45
CA PHE A 54 7.28 13.43 -3.34
C PHE A 54 7.70 12.28 -4.27
N VAL A 55 8.07 11.14 -3.69
CA VAL A 55 8.56 9.99 -4.47
C VAL A 55 7.58 8.83 -4.37
N VAL A 56 7.00 8.45 -5.50
CA VAL A 56 6.11 7.30 -5.61
C VAL A 56 6.90 6.08 -6.08
N SER A 57 7.12 5.13 -5.17
CA SER A 57 7.81 3.88 -5.49
C SER A 57 6.96 2.98 -6.39
N ARG A 58 7.62 2.06 -7.11
CA ARG A 58 6.95 0.99 -7.85
C ARG A 58 6.00 0.16 -6.96
N GLY A 59 4.82 -0.12 -7.47
CA GLY A 59 3.81 -1.00 -6.89
C GLY A 59 2.44 -0.80 -7.54
N ILE A 60 1.57 -1.81 -7.39
CA ILE A 60 0.18 -1.73 -7.88
C ILE A 60 -0.61 -0.63 -7.14
N THR A 61 -0.67 -0.62 -5.81
CA THR A 61 -1.40 0.46 -5.10
C THR A 61 -0.80 1.86 -5.36
N PRO A 62 0.53 2.03 -5.41
CA PRO A 62 1.14 3.28 -5.87
C PRO A 62 0.70 3.76 -7.27
N SER A 63 0.38 2.89 -8.23
CA SER A 63 -0.10 3.35 -9.55
C SER A 63 -1.49 3.99 -9.46
N TYR A 64 -2.38 3.48 -8.61
CA TYR A 64 -3.68 4.12 -8.34
C TYR A 64 -3.51 5.52 -7.75
N ILE A 65 -2.48 5.76 -6.93
CA ILE A 65 -2.17 7.10 -6.41
C ILE A 65 -1.75 8.03 -7.55
N LEU A 66 -0.98 7.54 -8.52
CA LEU A 66 -0.60 8.32 -9.69
C LEU A 66 -1.83 8.65 -10.54
N GLU A 67 -2.69 7.68 -10.80
CA GLU A 67 -3.94 7.89 -11.54
C GLU A 67 -4.81 8.96 -10.89
N GLU A 68 -4.98 8.89 -9.56
CA GLU A 68 -5.73 9.91 -8.81
C GLU A 68 -5.03 11.28 -8.79
N LEU A 69 -3.70 11.32 -8.80
CA LEU A 69 -2.92 12.55 -8.75
C LEU A 69 -2.83 13.26 -10.10
N THR A 70 -2.74 12.51 -11.20
CA THR A 70 -2.48 13.05 -12.54
C THR A 70 -3.69 12.98 -13.46
N GLU A 71 -4.77 12.31 -13.07
CA GLU A 71 -5.95 12.04 -13.90
C GLU A 71 -5.61 11.28 -15.19
N GLN A 72 -4.53 10.50 -15.19
CA GLN A 72 -4.06 9.69 -16.32
C GLN A 72 -4.15 8.20 -15.98
N GLU A 73 -4.42 7.38 -16.99
CA GLU A 73 -4.32 5.92 -16.86
C GLU A 73 -2.85 5.48 -16.89
N PHE A 74 -2.52 4.47 -16.08
CA PHE A 74 -1.21 3.86 -16.07
C PHE A 74 -1.33 2.37 -16.40
N ASP A 75 -0.29 1.81 -17.03
CA ASP A 75 -0.13 0.37 -17.14
C ASP A 75 0.23 -0.21 -15.75
N THR A 76 -0.81 -0.35 -14.94
CA THR A 76 -0.73 -0.72 -13.53
C THR A 76 -0.01 -2.05 -13.33
N ALA A 77 -0.19 -3.01 -14.24
CA ALA A 77 0.44 -4.32 -14.18
C ALA A 77 1.98 -4.21 -14.21
N ASN A 78 2.50 -3.24 -14.98
CA ASN A 78 3.92 -2.98 -15.16
C ASN A 78 4.50 -1.92 -14.20
N CYS A 79 3.67 -1.30 -13.35
CA CYS A 79 4.10 -0.33 -12.34
C CYS A 79 4.80 -0.98 -11.12
N THR A 80 5.01 -2.29 -11.11
CA THR A 80 5.65 -3.03 -10.01
C THR A 80 6.88 -3.81 -10.47
N ALA A 81 7.80 -4.09 -9.53
CA ALA A 81 8.93 -4.98 -9.79
C ALA A 81 8.60 -6.43 -9.38
N GLY A 82 8.31 -6.64 -8.09
CA GLY A 82 7.80 -7.91 -7.56
C GLY A 82 6.28 -7.93 -7.53
N ILE A 83 5.68 -9.09 -7.79
CA ILE A 83 4.23 -9.28 -7.83
C ILE A 83 3.86 -10.70 -7.39
N ILE A 84 2.70 -10.84 -6.75
CA ILE A 84 2.08 -12.15 -6.47
C ILE A 84 0.88 -12.26 -7.42
N THR A 85 0.97 -13.14 -8.39
CA THR A 85 -0.06 -13.38 -9.41
C THR A 85 0.10 -14.80 -9.96
N GLU A 86 -0.90 -15.31 -10.67
CA GLU A 86 -0.87 -16.67 -11.24
C GLU A 86 -0.53 -17.77 -10.20
N GLY A 87 -0.86 -17.54 -8.92
CA GLY A 87 -0.60 -18.47 -7.83
C GLY A 87 0.87 -18.58 -7.39
N ARG A 88 1.74 -17.63 -7.74
CA ARG A 88 3.18 -17.65 -7.40
C ARG A 88 3.73 -16.27 -7.05
N MET A 89 4.86 -16.26 -6.33
CA MET A 89 5.71 -15.07 -6.23
C MET A 89 6.50 -14.90 -7.52
N ALA A 90 6.47 -13.71 -8.10
CA ALA A 90 7.11 -13.43 -9.39
C ALA A 90 7.66 -11.99 -9.44
N SER A 91 8.32 -11.69 -10.56
CA SER A 91 8.73 -10.36 -10.96
C SER A 91 8.29 -10.09 -12.39
N VAL A 92 7.94 -8.84 -12.64
CA VAL A 92 7.74 -8.30 -13.98
C VAL A 92 9.10 -8.26 -14.70
N LEU A 93 9.12 -8.52 -16.01
CA LEU A 93 10.32 -8.37 -16.84
C LEU A 93 10.89 -6.95 -16.72
N GLU A 94 12.21 -6.82 -16.59
CA GLU A 94 12.85 -5.55 -16.26
C GLU A 94 12.57 -4.45 -17.28
N GLU A 95 12.59 -4.79 -18.58
CA GLU A 95 12.33 -3.88 -19.68
C GLU A 95 10.90 -3.31 -19.71
N ASP A 96 9.95 -3.97 -19.04
CA ASP A 96 8.56 -3.54 -18.97
C ASP A 96 8.28 -2.64 -17.77
N ARG A 97 9.15 -2.64 -16.74
CA ARG A 97 8.83 -2.02 -15.45
C ARG A 97 8.75 -0.50 -15.57
N LEU A 98 7.63 0.09 -15.17
CA LEU A 98 7.41 1.53 -15.09
C LEU A 98 7.69 2.13 -13.70
N GLY A 99 8.09 3.40 -13.68
CA GLY A 99 8.46 4.13 -12.46
C GLY A 99 9.91 3.90 -12.01
N PRO A 100 10.27 4.27 -10.76
CA PRO A 100 9.48 5.09 -9.84
C PRO A 100 9.22 6.48 -10.41
N TRP A 101 8.31 7.23 -9.79
CA TRP A 101 7.96 8.60 -10.19
C TRP A 101 8.40 9.58 -9.12
N VAL A 102 8.97 10.70 -9.56
CA VAL A 102 9.45 11.77 -8.69
C VAL A 102 8.66 13.02 -9.01
N PHE A 103 8.17 13.67 -7.96
CA PHE A 103 7.52 14.96 -8.06
C PHE A 103 8.28 15.97 -7.22
N ARG A 104 8.38 17.18 -7.75
CA ARG A 104 8.90 18.35 -7.05
C ARG A 104 7.83 19.42 -7.04
N ASP A 105 7.45 19.88 -5.85
CA ASP A 105 6.45 20.95 -5.67
C ASP A 105 5.16 20.66 -6.50
N GLY A 106 4.74 19.39 -6.48
CA GLY A 106 3.51 18.90 -7.12
C GLY A 106 3.62 18.59 -8.61
N GLN A 107 4.76 18.86 -9.25
CA GLN A 107 4.98 18.61 -10.68
C GLN A 107 5.88 17.41 -10.90
N LEU A 108 5.59 16.62 -11.95
CA LEU A 108 6.46 15.51 -12.34
C LEU A 108 7.86 16.05 -12.69
N ASP A 109 8.88 15.42 -12.12
CA ASP A 109 10.28 15.86 -12.24
C ASP A 109 11.14 14.71 -12.77
N GLU A 110 12.09 15.02 -13.65
CA GLU A 110 12.98 14.03 -14.28
C GLU A 110 14.15 13.61 -13.38
N THR A 111 14.31 14.23 -12.21
CA THR A 111 15.34 13.89 -11.24
C THR A 111 15.23 12.41 -10.85
N PRO A 112 16.31 11.61 -10.99
CA PRO A 112 16.29 10.22 -10.58
C PRO A 112 15.94 10.06 -9.11
N ALA A 113 15.09 9.08 -8.77
CA ALA A 113 14.63 8.87 -7.39
C ALA A 113 15.75 8.79 -6.34
N PRO A 114 16.91 8.12 -6.57
CA PRO A 114 18.02 8.14 -5.61
C PRO A 114 18.59 9.55 -5.36
N GLN A 115 18.63 10.41 -6.38
CA GLN A 115 19.07 11.79 -6.25
C GLN A 115 18.04 12.61 -5.46
N ALA A 116 16.75 12.52 -5.80
CA ALA A 116 15.69 13.19 -5.05
C ALA A 116 15.70 12.75 -3.57
N LEU A 117 15.78 11.43 -3.31
CA LEU A 117 15.92 10.88 -1.97
C LEU A 117 17.16 11.41 -1.24
N SER A 118 18.28 11.65 -1.94
CA SER A 118 19.47 12.25 -1.32
C SER A 118 19.24 13.68 -0.82
N GLU A 119 18.22 14.37 -1.32
CA GLU A 119 17.83 15.73 -0.94
C GLU A 119 16.63 15.80 0.02
N PHE A 120 15.99 14.66 0.34
CA PHE A 120 14.91 14.60 1.31
C PHE A 120 15.26 15.27 2.64
N THR A 121 14.25 15.88 3.23
CA THR A 121 14.22 16.43 4.57
C THR A 121 13.14 15.70 5.38
N ALA A 122 12.98 16.02 6.67
CA ALA A 122 11.90 15.49 7.50
C ALA A 122 10.49 15.81 6.96
N TYR A 123 10.40 16.73 6.01
CA TYR A 123 9.14 17.21 5.44
C TYR A 123 8.76 16.52 4.13
N ASP A 124 9.65 15.73 3.55
CA ASP A 124 9.42 15.06 2.28
C ASP A 124 8.75 13.70 2.48
N VAL A 125 8.09 13.19 1.44
CA VAL A 125 7.25 12.00 1.53
C VAL A 125 7.65 11.00 0.46
N SER A 126 7.80 9.74 0.86
CA SER A 126 7.88 8.62 -0.06
C SER A 126 6.70 7.68 0.13
N ILE A 127 6.06 7.33 -0.98
CA ILE A 127 5.00 6.31 -1.03
C ILE A 127 5.64 4.96 -1.37
N LYS A 128 5.36 3.96 -0.54
CA LYS A 128 5.62 2.55 -0.89
C LYS A 128 4.68 1.62 -0.13
N GLY A 129 3.92 0.82 -0.86
CA GLY A 129 3.05 -0.21 -0.29
C GLY A 129 3.82 -1.42 0.28
N ALA A 130 3.10 -2.32 0.91
CA ALA A 130 3.66 -3.47 1.63
C ALA A 130 2.94 -4.79 1.33
N ASN A 131 3.61 -5.92 1.57
CA ASN A 131 3.06 -7.26 1.38
C ASN A 131 2.33 -7.79 2.61
N ALA A 132 2.58 -7.19 3.78
CA ALA A 132 1.95 -7.54 5.04
C ALA A 132 1.79 -6.30 5.91
N VAL A 133 0.79 -6.33 6.79
CA VAL A 133 0.61 -5.42 7.92
C VAL A 133 0.23 -6.25 9.15
N ASP A 134 0.64 -5.85 10.35
CA ASP A 134 0.20 -6.48 11.60
C ASP A 134 -0.69 -5.54 12.44
N PRO A 135 -1.33 -6.03 13.53
CA PRO A 135 -2.20 -5.20 14.37
C PRO A 135 -1.52 -4.02 15.07
N GLU A 136 -0.18 -3.98 15.14
CA GLU A 136 0.58 -2.84 15.66
C GLU A 136 0.90 -1.80 14.56
N GLY A 137 0.49 -2.10 13.33
CA GLY A 137 0.76 -1.30 12.15
C GLY A 137 2.20 -1.40 11.68
N ASN A 138 2.95 -2.45 12.05
CA ASN A 138 4.21 -2.75 11.37
C ASN A 138 3.89 -3.28 9.97
N ILE A 139 4.76 -3.02 9.00
CA ILE A 139 4.61 -3.54 7.64
C ILE A 139 5.75 -4.46 7.28
N GLY A 140 5.44 -5.47 6.47
CA GLY A 140 6.41 -6.36 5.88
C GLY A 140 6.47 -6.19 4.36
N VAL A 141 7.68 -6.01 3.82
CA VAL A 141 7.88 -5.88 2.37
C VAL A 141 8.76 -7.02 1.88
N PHE A 142 8.30 -7.74 0.87
CA PHE A 142 9.13 -8.75 0.22
C PHE A 142 10.25 -8.09 -0.59
N ALA A 143 11.46 -8.63 -0.47
CA ALA A 143 12.64 -8.12 -1.15
C ALA A 143 13.43 -9.27 -1.80
N ALA A 144 13.30 -9.40 -3.12
CA ALA A 144 14.03 -10.41 -3.89
C ALA A 144 15.48 -10.01 -4.15
N ASP A 145 15.73 -8.72 -4.37
CA ASP A 145 17.07 -8.18 -4.61
C ASP A 145 18.01 -8.38 -3.39
N LYS A 146 19.28 -8.66 -3.68
CA LYS A 146 20.31 -8.98 -2.66
C LYS A 146 20.61 -7.81 -1.71
N ALA A 147 20.35 -6.57 -2.13
CA ALA A 147 20.52 -5.37 -1.34
C ALA A 147 19.19 -4.88 -0.73
N GLY A 148 18.13 -5.69 -0.79
CA GLY A 148 16.81 -5.35 -0.25
C GLY A 148 15.92 -4.56 -1.22
N GLY A 149 16.34 -4.35 -2.47
CA GLY A 149 15.55 -3.68 -3.50
C GLY A 149 15.07 -2.29 -3.11
N THR A 150 13.87 -1.90 -3.56
CA THR A 150 13.34 -0.55 -3.30
C THR A 150 13.21 -0.23 -1.81
N VAL A 151 12.82 -1.20 -0.97
CA VAL A 151 12.73 -0.96 0.49
C VAL A 151 14.11 -0.69 1.08
N GLY A 152 15.12 -1.48 0.72
CA GLY A 152 16.50 -1.23 1.15
C GLY A 152 17.05 0.14 0.71
N GLY A 153 16.64 0.61 -0.47
CA GLY A 153 17.08 1.90 -1.02
C GLY A 153 16.44 3.14 -0.35
N ILE A 154 15.19 3.04 0.13
CA ILE A 154 14.50 4.19 0.74
C ILE A 154 14.61 4.19 2.27
N TRP A 155 14.59 3.02 2.90
CA TRP A 155 14.39 2.91 4.35
C TRP A 155 15.43 3.64 5.21
N PRO A 156 16.76 3.54 4.94
CA PRO A 156 17.76 4.24 5.73
C PRO A 156 17.60 5.76 5.66
N THR A 157 17.34 6.29 4.46
CA THR A 157 17.16 7.73 4.23
C THR A 157 15.93 8.26 4.96
N LEU A 158 14.78 7.60 4.78
CA LEU A 158 13.52 8.05 5.40
C LEU A 158 13.62 8.02 6.92
N THR A 159 14.20 6.94 7.47
CA THR A 159 14.32 6.77 8.92
C THR A 159 15.33 7.73 9.53
N ALA A 160 16.53 7.86 8.94
CA ALA A 160 17.58 8.71 9.50
C ALA A 160 17.20 10.20 9.49
N ARG A 161 16.38 10.63 8.52
CA ARG A 161 15.96 12.02 8.37
C ARG A 161 14.64 12.34 9.04
N GLY A 162 13.91 11.33 9.50
CA GLY A 162 12.54 11.49 9.98
C GLY A 162 11.58 11.93 8.87
N ALA A 163 11.85 11.56 7.62
CA ALA A 163 10.96 11.83 6.50
C ALA A 163 9.75 10.87 6.53
N HIS A 164 8.69 11.25 5.83
CA HIS A 164 7.45 10.48 5.85
C HIS A 164 7.54 9.27 4.90
N TRP A 165 7.44 8.07 5.46
CA TRP A 165 7.07 6.89 4.68
C TRP A 165 5.56 6.67 4.83
N VAL A 166 4.80 6.96 3.78
CA VAL A 166 3.38 6.58 3.72
C VAL A 166 3.22 5.23 3.03
N ALA A 167 2.61 4.27 3.73
CA ALA A 167 2.48 2.89 3.30
C ALA A 167 1.01 2.54 3.04
N PRO A 168 0.53 2.66 1.78
CA PRO A 168 -0.79 2.19 1.42
C PRO A 168 -0.82 0.65 1.44
N VAL A 169 -1.68 0.07 2.27
CA VAL A 169 -1.81 -1.39 2.42
C VAL A 169 -3.26 -1.76 2.71
N SER A 170 -3.79 -2.74 1.98
CA SER A 170 -5.13 -3.27 2.25
C SER A 170 -5.08 -4.23 3.44
N LEU A 171 -6.17 -4.25 4.23
CA LEU A 171 -6.35 -5.18 5.33
C LEU A 171 -6.43 -6.66 4.89
N GLU A 172 -6.58 -6.94 3.58
CA GLU A 172 -6.40 -8.30 3.03
C GLU A 172 -5.01 -8.89 3.37
N ARG A 173 -4.04 -8.02 3.66
CA ARG A 173 -2.64 -8.35 3.96
C ARG A 173 -2.36 -8.41 5.46
N LEU A 174 -3.38 -8.40 6.30
CA LEU A 174 -3.21 -8.49 7.75
C LEU A 174 -2.65 -9.86 8.14
N ILE A 175 -1.52 -9.87 8.84
CA ILE A 175 -0.89 -11.07 9.40
C ILE A 175 -0.78 -10.96 10.92
N PRO A 176 -0.60 -12.07 11.66
CA PRO A 176 -0.52 -12.02 13.13
C PRO A 176 0.63 -11.17 13.68
N SER A 177 1.81 -11.24 13.05
CA SER A 177 2.97 -10.44 13.46
C SER A 177 3.99 -10.33 12.33
N VAL A 178 4.30 -9.10 11.93
CA VAL A 178 5.38 -8.81 10.98
C VAL A 178 6.74 -9.11 11.60
N ILE A 179 6.91 -8.78 12.89
CA ILE A 179 8.17 -9.00 13.61
C ILE A 179 8.49 -10.49 13.69
N GLU A 180 7.50 -11.34 13.97
CA GLU A 180 7.72 -12.77 14.00
C GLU A 180 8.00 -13.32 12.60
N ALA A 181 7.22 -12.94 11.59
CA ALA A 181 7.44 -13.36 10.20
C ALA A 181 8.86 -13.04 9.71
N ALA A 182 9.40 -11.86 10.07
CA ALA A 182 10.74 -11.44 9.66
C ALA A 182 11.86 -12.37 10.16
N LYS A 183 11.70 -13.03 11.32
CA LYS A 183 12.72 -13.94 11.88
C LYS A 183 12.90 -15.23 11.09
N HIS A 184 11.90 -15.60 10.29
CA HIS A 184 11.86 -16.86 9.54
C HIS A 184 12.09 -16.65 8.04
N CYS A 185 12.43 -15.44 7.61
CA CYS A 185 12.51 -15.08 6.20
C CYS A 185 13.90 -14.56 5.82
N GLY A 186 14.36 -14.91 4.62
CA GLY A 186 15.55 -14.35 3.99
C GLY A 186 15.69 -14.87 2.57
N ASN A 187 16.05 -14.03 1.59
CA ASN A 187 16.14 -14.48 0.19
C ASN A 187 17.20 -15.59 0.00
N HIS A 188 18.28 -15.57 0.78
CA HIS A 188 19.28 -16.64 0.81
C HIS A 188 18.93 -17.82 1.75
N LEU A 189 17.87 -17.72 2.56
CA LEU A 189 17.54 -18.71 3.60
C LEU A 189 16.77 -19.91 3.04
N TRP A 190 15.97 -19.70 2.01
CA TRP A 190 15.04 -20.72 1.53
C TRP A 190 15.78 -21.89 0.87
N ASP A 191 15.35 -23.12 1.17
CA ASP A 191 15.75 -24.34 0.46
C ASP A 191 14.82 -24.65 -0.73
N TYR A 192 13.55 -24.22 -0.64
CA TYR A 192 12.52 -24.47 -1.64
C TYR A 192 11.54 -23.29 -1.72
N THR A 193 11.19 -22.84 -2.94
CA THR A 193 10.19 -21.78 -3.15
C THR A 193 9.16 -22.18 -4.21
N MET A 194 7.97 -21.58 -4.12
CA MET A 194 6.95 -21.61 -5.18
C MET A 194 6.97 -20.27 -5.93
N GLY A 195 7.91 -20.16 -6.87
CA GLY A 195 8.22 -18.91 -7.58
C GLY A 195 9.55 -18.29 -7.12
N GLN A 196 9.65 -16.97 -7.25
CA GLN A 196 10.87 -16.22 -6.93
C GLN A 196 11.20 -16.23 -5.43
N SER A 197 12.49 -16.33 -5.09
CA SER A 197 12.96 -16.15 -3.72
C SER A 197 12.91 -14.68 -3.27
N ALA A 198 12.41 -14.42 -2.05
CA ALA A 198 12.40 -13.10 -1.45
C ALA A 198 12.67 -13.14 0.07
N GLY A 199 13.39 -12.15 0.58
CA GLY A 199 13.44 -11.84 2.00
C GLY A 199 12.21 -11.06 2.44
N PHE A 200 12.10 -10.78 3.74
CA PHE A 200 11.01 -10.02 4.32
C PHE A 200 11.56 -8.90 5.20
N MET A 201 11.35 -7.65 4.76
CA MET A 201 11.87 -6.46 5.40
C MET A 201 10.81 -5.89 6.36
N PRO A 202 10.99 -5.99 7.69
CA PRO A 202 10.09 -5.38 8.65
C PRO A 202 10.35 -3.87 8.74
N VAL A 203 9.30 -3.07 8.60
CA VAL A 203 9.35 -1.61 8.78
C VAL A 203 8.33 -1.25 9.85
N VAL A 204 8.83 -0.65 10.92
CA VAL A 204 8.06 -0.38 12.14
C VAL A 204 7.58 1.07 12.25
N ASN A 205 8.17 1.97 11.46
CA ASN A 205 7.96 3.42 11.54
C ASN A 205 7.23 4.03 10.33
N ALA A 206 6.70 3.20 9.42
CA ALA A 206 5.86 3.71 8.33
C ALA A 206 4.50 4.20 8.85
N GLN A 207 3.95 5.23 8.20
CA GLN A 207 2.58 5.71 8.36
C GLN A 207 1.65 4.84 7.49
N VAL A 208 1.01 3.86 8.12
CA VAL A 208 0.19 2.86 7.42
C VAL A 208 -1.22 3.40 7.22
N ILE A 209 -1.68 3.37 5.97
CA ILE A 209 -3.03 3.76 5.60
C ILE A 209 -3.75 2.59 4.92
N THR A 210 -4.85 2.18 5.54
CA THR A 210 -5.73 1.10 5.09
C THR A 210 -7.10 1.63 4.69
N GLU A 211 -8.03 0.74 4.35
CA GLU A 211 -9.43 1.10 4.13
C GLU A 211 -10.04 1.84 5.33
N ILE A 212 -9.69 1.45 6.57
CA ILE A 212 -10.18 2.09 7.80
C ILE A 212 -9.71 3.54 7.85
N GLN A 213 -8.39 3.77 7.78
CA GLN A 213 -7.85 5.13 7.85
C GLN A 213 -8.35 5.99 6.70
N SER A 214 -8.55 5.41 5.52
CA SER A 214 -9.08 6.13 4.36
C SER A 214 -10.53 6.59 4.58
N LEU A 215 -11.42 5.72 5.06
CA LEU A 215 -12.80 6.07 5.33
C LEU A 215 -12.93 7.09 6.46
N GLU A 216 -12.18 6.89 7.55
CA GLU A 216 -12.15 7.81 8.68
C GLU A 216 -11.65 9.20 8.27
N LEU A 217 -10.58 9.28 7.46
CA LEU A 217 -10.01 10.53 6.98
C LEU A 217 -10.93 11.25 5.97
N LEU A 218 -11.59 10.51 5.09
CA LEU A 218 -12.40 11.08 4.01
C LEU A 218 -13.81 11.49 4.45
N THR A 219 -14.39 10.81 5.43
CA THR A 219 -15.82 10.98 5.78
C THR A 219 -16.07 11.19 7.28
N GLY A 220 -15.09 10.86 8.13
CA GLY A 220 -15.23 10.89 9.58
C GLY A 220 -16.03 9.73 10.17
N VAL A 221 -16.43 8.73 9.37
CA VAL A 221 -17.09 7.52 9.88
C VAL A 221 -16.15 6.71 10.77
N THR A 222 -16.66 5.96 11.74
CA THR A 222 -15.86 4.94 12.44
C THR A 222 -15.94 3.63 11.66
N ALA A 223 -14.80 3.04 11.31
CA ALA A 223 -14.74 1.78 10.55
C ALA A 223 -14.03 0.68 11.33
N THR A 224 -14.59 -0.54 11.34
CA THR A 224 -14.00 -1.72 11.99
C THR A 224 -13.87 -2.87 11.00
N HIS A 225 -12.69 -3.48 10.96
CA HIS A 225 -12.45 -4.69 10.16
C HIS A 225 -13.09 -5.91 10.81
N ILE A 226 -14.06 -6.52 10.12
CA ILE A 226 -14.86 -7.62 10.68
C ILE A 226 -14.70 -8.95 9.93
N GLY A 227 -14.02 -8.94 8.79
CA GLY A 227 -13.67 -10.16 8.07
C GLY A 227 -12.89 -9.89 6.79
N SER A 228 -12.19 -10.90 6.31
CA SER A 228 -11.49 -10.88 5.02
C SER A 228 -11.70 -12.18 4.25
N GLY A 229 -11.50 -12.11 2.95
CA GLY A 229 -11.57 -13.24 2.04
C GLY A 229 -12.97 -13.53 1.53
N GLY A 230 -13.02 -14.47 0.60
CA GLY A 230 -14.19 -14.84 -0.18
C GLY A 230 -13.75 -15.80 -1.28
N VAL A 231 -14.65 -16.09 -2.22
CA VAL A 231 -14.38 -16.99 -3.35
C VAL A 231 -15.04 -16.44 -4.61
N ALA A 232 -14.65 -16.95 -5.78
CA ALA A 232 -15.28 -16.66 -7.08
C ALA A 232 -15.20 -15.16 -7.45
N GLY A 233 -14.01 -14.57 -7.33
CA GLY A 233 -13.76 -13.16 -7.62
C GLY A 233 -13.80 -12.25 -6.39
N SER A 234 -13.95 -12.84 -5.20
CA SER A 234 -13.90 -12.15 -3.90
C SER A 234 -12.70 -12.60 -3.05
N GLU A 235 -11.71 -13.24 -3.66
CA GLU A 235 -10.44 -13.56 -3.00
C GLU A 235 -9.77 -12.25 -2.56
N GLY A 236 -9.42 -12.13 -1.28
CA GLY A 236 -8.83 -10.91 -0.70
C GLY A 236 -9.83 -9.79 -0.38
N ALA A 237 -11.15 -10.01 -0.52
CA ALA A 237 -12.13 -9.02 -0.14
C ALA A 237 -12.03 -8.63 1.35
N VAL A 238 -12.41 -7.39 1.70
CA VAL A 238 -12.41 -6.87 3.06
C VAL A 238 -13.84 -6.44 3.43
N MET A 239 -14.31 -6.92 4.58
CA MET A 239 -15.61 -6.56 5.14
C MET A 239 -15.40 -5.60 6.31
N LEU A 240 -16.04 -4.43 6.24
CA LEU A 240 -15.99 -3.41 7.29
C LEU A 240 -17.39 -3.12 7.83
N ALA A 241 -17.49 -3.01 9.16
CA ALA A 241 -18.63 -2.41 9.82
C ALA A 241 -18.39 -0.90 9.97
N LEU A 242 -19.35 -0.09 9.57
CA LEU A 242 -19.32 1.37 9.63
C LEU A 242 -20.33 1.85 10.67
N GLU A 243 -19.91 2.78 11.52
CA GLU A 243 -20.74 3.37 12.59
C GLU A 243 -20.61 4.90 12.60
N GLY A 244 -21.74 5.59 12.84
CA GLY A 244 -21.80 7.05 12.91
C GLY A 244 -23.23 7.58 13.02
N ASP A 245 -23.38 8.90 12.90
CA ASP A 245 -24.67 9.49 12.58
C ASP A 245 -25.11 9.11 11.15
N ARG A 246 -26.38 9.34 10.83
CA ARG A 246 -26.97 8.92 9.56
C ARG A 246 -26.26 9.52 8.34
N GLU A 247 -25.89 10.80 8.40
CA GLU A 247 -25.29 11.51 7.27
C GLU A 247 -23.88 10.98 7.02
N THR A 248 -23.10 10.82 8.08
CA THR A 248 -21.73 10.29 8.03
C THR A 248 -21.65 8.87 7.50
N VAL A 249 -22.55 7.99 7.95
CA VAL A 249 -22.57 6.60 7.44
C VAL A 249 -23.03 6.55 5.99
N LEU A 250 -23.98 7.39 5.59
CA LEU A 250 -24.45 7.46 4.20
C LEU A 250 -23.34 7.96 3.28
N GLU A 251 -22.62 9.03 3.66
CA GLU A 251 -21.49 9.55 2.90
C GLU A 251 -20.39 8.49 2.69
N ALA A 252 -20.04 7.75 3.76
CA ALA A 252 -19.07 6.66 3.66
C ALA A 252 -19.57 5.50 2.79
N PHE A 253 -20.85 5.16 2.88
CA PHE A 253 -21.45 4.10 2.07
C PHE A 253 -21.46 4.48 0.58
N GLU A 254 -21.90 5.69 0.24
CA GLU A 254 -21.92 6.21 -1.12
C GLU A 254 -20.51 6.35 -1.70
N LEU A 255 -19.51 6.73 -0.89
CA LEU A 255 -18.10 6.69 -1.30
C LEU A 255 -17.67 5.26 -1.68
N VAL A 256 -18.02 4.26 -0.87
CA VAL A 256 -17.71 2.86 -1.20
C VAL A 256 -18.49 2.38 -2.42
N GLU A 257 -19.74 2.81 -2.60
CA GLU A 257 -20.52 2.52 -3.82
C GLU A 257 -19.85 3.11 -5.06
N SER A 258 -19.30 4.32 -4.98
CA SER A 258 -18.69 5.02 -6.12
C SER A 258 -17.46 4.33 -6.71
N ILE A 259 -16.75 3.52 -5.90
CA ILE A 259 -15.57 2.76 -6.32
C ILE A 259 -15.89 1.31 -6.73
N LYS A 260 -17.15 0.88 -6.62
CA LYS A 260 -17.54 -0.48 -6.99
C LYS A 260 -17.33 -0.72 -8.47
N GLY A 261 -16.86 -1.91 -8.81
CA GLY A 261 -16.64 -2.29 -10.22
C GLY A 261 -15.35 -1.73 -10.80
N GLU A 262 -14.44 -1.21 -9.97
CA GLU A 262 -13.06 -0.87 -10.35
C GLU A 262 -12.48 -1.98 -11.26
N PRO A 263 -11.90 -1.67 -12.42
CA PRO A 263 -11.45 -2.69 -13.38
C PRO A 263 -10.35 -3.58 -12.83
N GLN A 264 -10.34 -4.84 -13.28
CA GLN A 264 -9.21 -5.75 -13.09
C GLN A 264 -8.24 -5.61 -14.27
N PHE A 265 -6.94 -5.60 -14.00
CA PHE A 265 -5.90 -5.59 -15.03
C PHE A 265 -5.43 -7.01 -15.38
N GLU A 266 -4.87 -7.18 -16.57
CA GLU A 266 -4.29 -8.44 -17.03
C GLU A 266 -2.92 -8.70 -16.39
N SER A 267 -2.55 -9.98 -16.24
CA SER A 267 -1.22 -10.35 -15.73
C SER A 267 -0.12 -9.77 -16.64
N PRO A 268 0.92 -9.11 -16.09
CA PRO A 268 2.02 -8.58 -16.89
C PRO A 268 2.90 -9.71 -17.42
N ARG A 269 3.88 -9.39 -18.28
CA ARG A 269 4.90 -10.36 -18.65
C ARG A 269 5.81 -10.63 -17.45
N LEU A 270 5.89 -11.90 -17.05
CA LEU A 270 6.64 -12.34 -15.88
C LEU A 270 7.93 -13.03 -16.27
N VAL A 271 8.95 -12.88 -15.42
CA VAL A 271 10.14 -13.74 -15.47
C VAL A 271 9.69 -15.21 -15.29
N PRO A 272 10.12 -16.15 -16.15
CA PRO A 272 9.66 -17.53 -16.09
C PRO A 272 10.34 -18.31 -14.96
N TYR A 273 9.83 -18.17 -13.73
CA TYR A 273 10.29 -18.99 -12.61
C TYR A 273 9.69 -20.39 -12.69
N VAL A 274 10.55 -21.41 -12.79
CA VAL A 274 10.14 -22.82 -12.73
C VAL A 274 10.68 -23.51 -11.47
N ARG A 275 11.85 -23.11 -10.93
CA ARG A 275 12.30 -23.44 -9.57
C ARG A 275 13.52 -22.58 -9.16
N GLU A 276 13.45 -21.92 -8.02
CA GLU A 276 14.60 -21.43 -7.22
C GLU A 276 14.52 -22.19 -5.88
N PRO A 277 15.55 -22.39 -5.01
CA PRO A 277 16.91 -21.85 -4.88
C PRO A 277 18.05 -22.93 -4.90
N GLU A 278 19.31 -22.53 -5.14
CA GLU A 278 20.45 -22.91 -4.27
C GLU A 278 20.91 -21.59 -3.63
N THR A 279 20.18 -21.19 -2.57
CA THR A 279 20.32 -19.97 -1.76
C THR A 279 20.33 -18.63 -2.52
N SER A 280 19.51 -18.48 -3.56
CA SER A 280 19.27 -17.25 -4.36
C SER A 280 19.48 -15.93 -3.58
N PRO A 281 20.13 -14.85 -4.10
CA PRO A 281 19.96 -14.26 -5.44
C PRO A 281 21.23 -14.17 -6.32
N ALA A 282 21.06 -14.22 -7.65
CA ALA A 282 21.73 -13.28 -8.57
C ALA A 282 20.90 -13.12 -9.85
N HIS A 283 20.14 -12.03 -9.94
CA HIS A 283 19.59 -11.51 -11.21
C HIS A 283 20.00 -10.05 -11.28
N ARG A 284 20.63 -9.66 -12.42
CA ARG A 284 21.55 -8.51 -12.59
C ARG A 284 21.08 -7.20 -11.96
#